data_AF-A0A926CW95-F1
#
_entry.id   AF-A0A926CW95-F1
#
_cell.length_a   1.000
_cell.length_b   1.000
_cell.length_c   1.000
_cell.angle_alpha   90.00
_cell.angle_beta   90.00
_cell.angle_gamma   90.00
#
_symmetry.space_group_name_H-M   'P 1'
#
loop_
_entity.id
_entity.type
_entity.pdbx_description
1 polymer ?
#
loop_
_entity_poly.entity_id
_entity_poly.type
_entity_poly.pdbx_seq_one_letter_code
_entity_poly.pdbx_strand_id
1 'polypeptide(L)'
;MTEVAKKFNKKPSDPAFIMLKKRLKNDILKILVWEEKAKTFTSKFHESKYKSRLMILEAGILMARGLPQLAEESLQKARKIVTHYELTSESIIIHDELQALIGLKQGLATYKLYTNNNLVNFDTIKEEFLAQDYFKKLVMPNLFFVGKELNYKEKSAEATQELKFLSEKNPSVQIKYWYLRSEIYYNHLISDYPTALSSAEQFLQLVQESPVYYSKDNLGGAYMQLAIIHIYLSNYTKAEQYADESTGYFVKGSINQLNAYDVKFSSSLNGRKFDRAWEILKTVHEFKSLKTKTLLAARWTYYEANLLFVQNQFADALAMLQQQSDLMGDRSGWRIGYKILEMMCIIELDHLDWLDYRIETFRKLLGDLKKENIARPKLIFQLLKNFIKTGYDFKQTTEKTKEHLDLLNANEDDFEWDPRGSEVIRFDTWWQKKMHQKVNVRV
;
A
#
# COMPACT_ATOMS: atom_id res chain seq x y z
N MET A 1 8.19 39.32 9.53
CA MET A 1 9.67 39.29 9.42
C MET A 1 10.28 40.68 9.39
N THR A 2 9.79 41.58 8.55
CA THR A 2 10.22 42.99 8.48
C THR A 2 10.00 43.74 9.80
N GLU A 3 8.92 43.45 10.52
CA GLU A 3 8.65 44.02 11.85
C GLU A 3 9.64 43.57 12.94
N VAL A 4 10.06 42.29 12.90
CA VAL A 4 11.02 41.76 13.88
C VAL A 4 12.40 42.39 13.65
N ALA A 5 12.82 42.56 12.39
CA ALA A 5 14.07 43.25 12.08
C ALA A 5 14.05 44.72 12.53
N LYS A 6 12.92 45.41 12.33
CA LYS A 6 12.70 46.79 12.79
C LYS A 6 12.84 46.94 14.31
N LYS A 7 12.36 45.96 15.11
CA LYS A 7 12.53 45.97 16.58
C LYS A 7 14.00 45.92 17.04
N PHE A 8 14.91 45.44 16.20
CA PHE A 8 16.34 45.43 16.47
C PHE A 8 17.09 46.60 15.80
N ASN A 9 16.38 47.59 15.23
CA ASN A 9 16.95 48.67 14.40
C ASN A 9 17.79 48.14 13.23
N LYS A 10 17.37 47.03 12.61
CA LYS A 10 18.10 46.32 11.55
C LYS A 10 17.23 46.09 10.32
N LYS A 11 17.87 45.99 9.15
CA LYS A 11 17.19 45.51 7.93
C LYS A 11 17.14 43.97 7.95
N PRO A 12 16.12 43.34 7.34
CA PRO A 12 16.08 41.87 7.22
C PRO A 12 17.30 41.25 6.53
N SER A 13 17.98 42.01 5.67
CA SER A 13 19.22 41.65 4.98
C SER A 13 20.50 41.99 5.76
N ASP A 14 20.40 42.62 6.94
CA ASP A 14 21.57 42.98 7.74
C ASP A 14 22.27 41.70 8.25
N PRO A 15 23.60 41.55 8.04
CA PRO A 15 24.34 40.36 8.46
C PRO A 15 24.20 40.02 9.93
N ALA A 16 24.10 41.02 10.82
CA ALA A 16 23.93 40.79 12.25
C ALA A 16 22.54 40.18 12.57
N PHE A 17 21.50 40.63 11.86
CA PHE A 17 20.15 40.09 12.02
C PHE A 17 20.03 38.67 11.46
N ILE A 18 20.70 38.38 10.33
CA ILE A 18 20.79 37.03 9.77
C ILE A 18 21.50 36.08 10.75
N MET A 19 22.62 36.51 11.35
CA MET A 19 23.34 35.74 12.36
C MET A 19 22.49 35.48 13.60
N LEU A 20 21.77 36.49 14.10
CA LEU A 20 20.85 36.33 15.23
C LEU A 20 19.73 35.33 14.92
N LYS A 21 19.12 35.42 13.73
CA LYS A 21 18.11 34.45 13.27
C LYS A 21 18.67 33.03 13.22
N LYS A 22 19.90 32.86 12.72
CA LYS A 22 20.56 31.55 12.66
C LYS A 22 20.81 31.00 14.07
N ARG A 23 21.29 31.83 15.00
CA ARG A 23 21.49 31.45 16.42
C ARG A 23 20.18 31.06 17.08
N LEU A 24 19.16 31.91 16.99
CA LEU A 24 17.84 31.63 17.56
C LEU A 24 17.22 30.35 16.98
N LYS A 25 17.32 30.13 15.66
CA LYS A 25 16.89 28.87 15.04
C LYS A 25 17.61 27.67 15.66
N ASN A 26 18.94 27.75 15.81
CA ASN A 26 19.73 26.68 16.40
C ASN A 26 19.35 26.43 17.87
N ASP A 27 19.12 27.49 18.65
CA ASP A 27 18.75 27.39 20.05
C ASP A 27 17.33 26.81 20.22
N ILE A 28 16.38 27.24 19.40
CA ILE A 28 15.03 26.65 19.35
C ILE A 28 15.12 25.16 18.99
N LEU A 29 15.91 24.79 17.97
CA LEU A 29 16.07 23.38 17.60
C LEU A 29 16.65 22.55 18.74
N LYS A 30 17.65 23.06 19.47
CA LYS A 30 18.21 22.38 20.65
C LYS A 30 17.16 22.17 21.74
N ILE A 31 16.34 23.20 22.02
CA ILE A 31 15.27 23.11 23.03
C ILE A 31 14.22 22.10 22.59
N LEU A 32 13.79 22.14 21.32
CA LEU A 32 12.80 21.20 20.79
C LEU A 32 13.29 19.75 20.79
N VAL A 33 14.59 19.53 20.58
CA VAL A 33 15.22 18.20 20.68
C VAL A 33 15.34 17.71 22.13
N TRP A 34 15.17 18.55 23.13
CA TRP A 34 15.22 18.12 24.54
C TRP A 34 13.84 18.01 25.19
N GLU A 35 12.80 18.57 24.56
CA GLU A 35 11.44 18.54 25.10
C GLU A 35 10.76 17.19 24.78
N GLU A 36 10.69 16.29 25.77
CA GLU A 36 10.01 14.99 25.66
C GLU A 36 8.48 15.18 25.71
N LYS A 37 7.85 15.51 24.58
CA LYS A 37 6.38 15.51 24.47
C LYS A 37 5.90 14.20 23.86
N ALA A 38 5.54 13.22 24.70
CA ALA A 38 4.99 11.92 24.28
C ALA A 38 3.87 12.00 23.22
N LYS A 39 3.10 13.10 23.19
CA LYS A 39 2.00 13.32 22.23
C LYS A 39 2.45 13.58 20.78
N THR A 40 3.73 13.82 20.51
CA THR A 40 4.21 14.09 19.13
C THR A 40 4.51 12.84 18.33
N PHE A 41 4.72 11.68 18.98
CA PHE A 41 5.07 10.44 18.30
C PHE A 41 3.82 9.62 17.98
N THR A 42 3.75 9.09 16.76
CA THR A 42 2.64 8.24 16.30
C THR A 42 2.78 6.80 16.75
N SER A 43 3.98 6.35 17.13
CA SER A 43 4.21 5.01 17.68
C SER A 43 5.15 5.03 18.88
N LYS A 44 4.91 4.08 19.80
CA LYS A 44 5.73 3.87 21.00
C LYS A 44 7.15 3.43 20.66
N PHE A 45 7.34 2.73 19.55
CA PHE A 45 8.67 2.38 19.02
C PHE A 45 9.50 3.64 18.72
N HIS A 46 8.95 4.61 17.99
CA HIS A 46 9.68 5.84 17.65
C HIS A 46 9.95 6.72 18.88
N GLU A 47 8.97 6.82 19.78
CA GLU A 47 9.13 7.51 21.08
C GLU A 47 10.27 6.87 21.89
N SER A 48 10.29 5.55 21.98
CA SER A 48 11.30 4.79 22.73
C SER A 48 12.68 4.89 22.11
N LYS A 49 12.77 4.89 20.78
CA LYS A 49 14.02 5.14 20.05
C LYS A 49 14.58 6.53 20.28
N TYR A 50 13.71 7.53 20.31
CA TYR A 50 14.12 8.90 20.63
C TYR A 50 14.60 9.01 22.08
N LYS A 51 13.83 8.43 23.02
CA LYS A 51 14.16 8.42 24.45
C LYS A 51 15.48 7.71 24.75
N SER A 52 15.73 6.54 24.15
CA SER A 52 17.00 5.82 24.35
C SER A 52 18.19 6.63 23.84
N ARG A 53 18.05 7.30 22.68
CA ARG A 53 19.09 8.22 22.15
C ARG A 53 19.37 9.39 23.08
N LEU A 54 18.33 9.99 23.68
CA LEU A 54 18.53 11.04 24.68
C LEU A 54 19.29 10.53 25.90
N MET A 55 18.93 9.36 26.43
CA MET A 55 19.63 8.75 27.57
C MET A 55 21.11 8.45 27.28
N ILE A 56 21.42 7.99 26.06
CA ILE A 56 22.80 7.78 25.59
C ILE A 56 23.57 9.12 25.59
N LEU A 57 22.98 10.18 25.04
CA LEU A 57 23.60 11.51 25.03
C LEU A 57 23.81 12.07 26.45
N GLU A 58 22.82 11.92 27.33
CA GLU A 58 22.91 12.30 28.74
C GLU A 58 24.04 11.56 29.45
N ALA A 59 24.17 10.25 29.22
CA ALA A 59 25.25 9.45 29.79
C ALA A 59 26.63 9.96 29.34
N GLY A 60 26.80 10.28 28.06
CA GLY A 60 28.05 10.87 27.55
C GLY A 60 28.38 12.22 28.20
N ILE A 61 27.38 13.08 28.45
CA ILE A 61 27.57 14.36 29.15
C ILE A 61 27.95 14.13 30.62
N LEU A 62 27.28 13.20 31.31
CA LEU A 62 27.57 12.85 32.69
C LEU A 62 28.98 12.29 32.85
N MET A 63 29.41 11.44 31.91
CA MET A 63 30.78 10.93 31.84
C MET A 63 31.80 12.05 31.70
N ALA A 64 31.58 12.97 30.75
CA ALA A 64 32.47 14.11 30.55
C ALA A 64 32.56 15.04 31.77
N ARG A 65 31.55 15.00 32.65
CA ARG A 65 31.49 15.78 33.90
C ARG A 65 32.00 15.01 35.12
N GLY A 66 32.52 13.80 34.96
CA GLY A 66 33.01 12.99 36.06
C GLY A 66 31.92 12.39 36.95
N LEU A 67 30.73 12.12 36.39
CA LEU A 67 29.58 11.52 37.09
C LEU A 67 29.26 10.11 36.55
N PRO A 68 30.20 9.13 36.65
CA PRO A 68 30.08 7.84 35.98
C PRO A 68 28.95 6.96 36.52
N GLN A 69 28.61 7.04 37.82
CA GLN A 69 27.51 6.27 38.39
C GLN A 69 26.16 6.68 37.78
N LEU A 70 25.92 7.98 37.63
CA LEU A 70 24.69 8.50 37.01
C LEU A 70 24.63 8.16 35.51
N ALA A 71 25.79 8.15 34.84
CA ALA A 71 25.88 7.68 33.46
C ALA A 71 25.52 6.20 33.34
N GLU A 72 26.01 5.34 34.25
CA GLU A 72 25.64 3.92 34.33
C GLU A 72 24.13 3.74 34.45
N GLU A 73 23.52 4.43 35.41
CA GLU A 73 22.08 4.34 35.67
C GLU A 73 21.26 4.73 34.44
N SER A 74 21.68 5.79 33.72
CA SER A 74 21.05 6.21 32.47
C SER A 74 21.17 5.15 31.38
N LEU A 75 22.37 4.61 31.17
CA LEU A 75 22.63 3.56 30.17
C LEU A 75 21.87 2.26 30.49
N GLN A 76 21.76 1.86 31.76
CA GLN A 76 21.00 0.68 32.16
C GLN A 76 19.50 0.85 31.93
N LYS A 77 18.95 2.06 32.15
CA LYS A 77 17.57 2.40 31.79
C LYS A 77 17.38 2.34 30.27
N ALA A 78 18.30 2.94 29.51
CA ALA A 78 18.28 2.89 28.05
C ALA A 78 18.34 1.44 27.54
N ARG A 79 19.19 0.60 28.15
CA ARG A 79 19.33 -0.83 27.81
C ARG A 79 18.00 -1.57 27.88
N LYS A 80 17.22 -1.36 28.95
CA LYS A 80 15.88 -1.97 29.09
C LYS A 80 14.94 -1.57 27.96
N ILE A 81 14.97 -0.29 27.56
CA ILE A 81 14.15 0.23 26.46
C ILE A 81 14.57 -0.40 25.13
N VAL A 82 15.86 -0.39 24.81
CA VAL A 82 16.34 -0.91 23.51
C VAL A 82 16.15 -2.42 23.40
N THR A 83 16.23 -3.18 24.49
CA THR A 83 15.93 -4.61 24.48
C THR A 83 14.44 -4.86 24.25
N HIS A 84 13.55 -4.12 24.92
CA HIS A 84 12.11 -4.31 24.78
C HIS A 84 11.59 -3.98 23.37
N TYR A 85 12.20 -3.00 22.70
CA TYR A 85 11.80 -2.56 21.36
C TYR A 85 12.74 -3.03 20.24
N GLU A 86 13.66 -3.96 20.50
CA GLU A 86 14.65 -4.45 19.53
C GLU A 86 15.40 -3.33 18.78
N LEU A 87 15.82 -2.29 19.50
CA LEU A 87 16.57 -1.16 18.93
C LEU A 87 18.06 -1.54 18.80
N THR A 88 18.36 -2.43 17.85
CA THR A 88 19.66 -3.09 17.71
C THR A 88 20.82 -2.10 17.53
N SER A 89 20.63 -1.04 16.75
CA SER A 89 21.66 0.00 16.56
C SER A 89 22.00 0.74 17.85
N GLU A 90 20.98 1.13 18.62
CA GLU A 90 21.17 1.80 19.91
C GLU A 90 21.74 0.84 20.97
N SER A 91 21.39 -0.44 20.90
CA SER A 91 21.92 -1.50 21.77
C SER A 91 23.45 -1.62 21.66
N ILE A 92 24.00 -1.53 20.44
CA ILE A 92 25.46 -1.55 20.23
C ILE A 92 26.15 -0.40 20.96
N ILE A 93 25.63 0.82 20.79
CA ILE A 93 26.20 2.02 21.42
C ILE A 93 26.14 1.89 22.95
N ILE A 94 25.01 1.44 23.49
CA ILE A 94 24.84 1.27 24.94
C ILE A 94 25.83 0.22 25.49
N HIS A 95 26.01 -0.90 24.81
CA HIS A 95 26.95 -1.93 25.24
C HIS A 95 28.42 -1.47 25.15
N ASP A 96 28.79 -0.69 24.13
CA ASP A 96 30.13 -0.12 24.00
C ASP A 96 30.45 0.85 25.16
N GLU A 97 29.52 1.77 25.45
CA GLU A 97 29.63 2.72 26.56
C GLU A 97 29.65 2.01 27.93
N LEU A 98 28.79 1.01 28.15
CA LEU A 98 28.80 0.19 29.37
C LEU A 98 30.09 -0.63 29.48
N GLN A 99 30.60 -1.18 28.38
CA GLN A 99 31.86 -1.91 28.37
C GLN A 99 33.01 -1.01 28.85
N ALA A 100 33.10 0.21 28.33
CA ALA A 100 34.11 1.18 28.75
C ALA A 100 33.96 1.57 30.23
N LEU A 101 32.72 1.76 30.69
CA LEU A 101 32.40 2.21 32.04
C LEU A 101 32.62 1.13 33.12
N ILE A 102 32.01 -0.04 32.95
CA ILE A 102 31.98 -1.09 33.98
C ILE A 102 32.82 -2.31 33.64
N GLY A 103 33.21 -2.51 32.38
CA GLY A 103 34.00 -3.67 31.96
C GLY A 103 35.35 -3.74 32.67
N LEU A 104 36.02 -2.60 32.84
CA LEU A 104 37.29 -2.53 33.57
C LEU A 104 37.10 -2.72 35.09
N LYS A 105 35.98 -2.24 35.65
CA LYS A 105 35.67 -2.33 37.08
C LYS A 105 35.23 -3.73 37.52
N GLN A 106 34.45 -4.42 36.68
CA GLN A 106 33.83 -5.72 36.98
C GLN A 106 34.63 -6.91 36.40
N GLY A 107 35.65 -6.63 35.59
CA GLY A 107 36.61 -7.62 35.12
C GLY A 107 36.34 -8.17 33.71
N LEU A 108 37.27 -9.01 33.24
CA LEU A 108 37.36 -9.48 31.87
C LEU A 108 36.10 -10.22 31.37
N ALA A 109 35.38 -10.91 32.27
CA ALA A 109 34.15 -11.62 31.89
C ALA A 109 33.05 -10.65 31.45
N THR A 110 32.80 -9.59 32.22
CA THR A 110 31.84 -8.52 31.87
C THR A 110 32.27 -7.80 30.61
N TYR A 111 33.57 -7.52 30.45
CA TYR A 111 34.09 -6.92 29.23
C TYR A 111 33.77 -7.80 28.01
N LYS A 112 34.12 -9.10 28.03
CA LYS A 112 33.87 -10.03 26.92
C LYS A 112 32.37 -10.21 26.63
N LEU A 113 31.52 -10.18 27.66
CA LEU A 113 30.06 -10.27 27.48
C LEU A 113 29.54 -9.15 26.56
N TYR A 114 29.92 -7.90 26.80
CA TYR A 114 29.50 -6.78 25.96
C TYR A 114 30.08 -6.84 24.54
N THR A 115 31.34 -7.28 24.38
CA THR A 115 31.90 -7.53 23.04
C THR A 115 31.08 -8.56 22.27
N ASN A 116 30.76 -9.69 22.90
CA ASN A 116 29.99 -10.76 22.23
C ASN A 116 28.58 -10.28 21.87
N ASN A 117 27.91 -9.55 22.77
CA ASN A 117 26.60 -8.97 22.48
C ASN A 117 26.65 -8.00 21.29
N ASN A 118 27.73 -7.20 21.17
CA ASN A 118 27.91 -6.30 20.04
C ASN A 118 28.10 -7.06 18.72
N LEU A 119 28.91 -8.13 18.71
CA LEU A 119 29.09 -8.96 17.52
C LEU A 119 27.76 -9.56 17.05
N VAL A 120 26.95 -10.11 17.96
CA VAL A 120 25.61 -10.64 17.65
C VAL A 120 24.68 -9.54 17.11
N ASN A 121 24.72 -8.34 17.69
CA ASN A 121 23.93 -7.21 17.22
C ASN A 121 24.38 -6.72 15.82
N PHE A 122 25.68 -6.75 15.50
CA PHE A 122 26.17 -6.41 14.16
C PHE A 122 25.65 -7.38 13.10
N ASP A 123 25.69 -8.69 13.39
CA ASP A 123 25.11 -9.71 12.51
C ASP A 123 23.60 -9.49 12.34
N THR A 124 22.89 -9.18 13.43
CA THR A 124 21.45 -8.88 13.38
C THR A 124 21.14 -7.66 12.51
N ILE A 125 21.90 -6.56 12.61
CA ILE A 125 21.70 -5.38 11.76
C ILE A 125 21.91 -5.72 10.28
N LYS A 126 22.94 -6.51 9.97
CA LYS A 126 23.20 -6.96 8.60
C LYS A 126 22.01 -7.75 8.05
N GLU A 127 21.47 -8.67 8.85
CA GLU A 127 20.33 -9.50 8.46
C GLU A 127 19.02 -8.71 8.36
N GLU A 128 18.77 -7.74 9.26
CA GLU A 128 17.66 -6.80 9.17
C GLU A 128 17.72 -5.95 7.90
N PHE A 129 18.91 -5.49 7.51
CA PHE A 129 19.12 -4.76 6.27
C PHE A 129 18.84 -5.63 5.04
N LEU A 130 19.35 -6.86 5.03
CA LEU A 130 19.08 -7.82 3.96
C LEU A 130 17.60 -8.14 3.86
N ALA A 131 16.91 -8.35 4.99
CA ALA A 131 15.47 -8.61 5.00
C ALA A 131 14.67 -7.47 4.36
N GLN A 132 15.01 -6.22 4.67
CA GLN A 132 14.39 -5.07 4.02
C GLN A 132 14.71 -4.99 2.53
N ASP A 133 15.95 -5.30 2.12
CA ASP A 133 16.36 -5.30 0.72
C ASP A 133 15.63 -6.37 -0.09
N TYR A 134 15.55 -7.61 0.41
CA TYR A 134 14.77 -8.67 -0.20
C TYR A 134 13.31 -8.26 -0.37
N PHE A 135 12.66 -7.77 0.69
CA PHE A 135 11.28 -7.30 0.58
C PHE A 135 11.13 -6.17 -0.46
N LYS A 136 12.06 -5.22 -0.50
CA LYS A 136 12.07 -4.15 -1.51
C LYS A 136 12.25 -4.68 -2.92
N LYS A 137 13.06 -5.72 -3.14
CA LYS A 137 13.20 -6.38 -4.44
C LYS A 137 11.88 -6.98 -4.93
N LEU A 138 10.99 -7.42 -4.03
CA LEU A 138 9.63 -7.81 -4.40
C LEU A 138 8.81 -6.58 -4.80
N VAL A 139 8.68 -5.57 -3.94
CA VAL A 139 7.68 -4.52 -4.16
C VAL A 139 8.10 -3.43 -5.16
N MET A 140 9.40 -3.14 -5.29
CA MET A 140 9.90 -2.02 -6.10
C MET A 140 9.72 -2.22 -7.61
N PRO A 141 9.96 -3.40 -8.21
CA PRO A 141 9.68 -3.61 -9.62
C PRO A 141 8.23 -3.32 -9.98
N ASN A 142 7.27 -3.64 -9.10
CA ASN A 142 5.87 -3.29 -9.32
C ASN A 142 5.56 -1.79 -9.13
N LEU A 143 6.44 -1.01 -8.50
CA LEU A 143 6.30 0.45 -8.43
C LEU A 143 6.86 1.16 -9.67
N PHE A 144 7.87 0.60 -10.34
CA PHE A 144 8.59 1.27 -11.44
C PHE A 144 8.46 0.59 -12.82
N PHE A 145 8.18 -0.71 -12.83
CA PHE A 145 8.28 -1.60 -13.98
C PHE A 145 7.07 -2.54 -14.13
N VAL A 146 5.87 -2.10 -13.70
CA VAL A 146 4.60 -2.86 -13.86
C VAL A 146 4.55 -3.53 -15.25
N GLY A 147 4.49 -4.87 -15.25
CA GLY A 147 4.40 -5.67 -16.47
C GLY A 147 5.65 -5.74 -17.34
N LYS A 148 6.85 -5.33 -16.90
CA LYS A 148 8.06 -5.31 -17.76
C LYS A 148 9.07 -6.42 -17.53
N GLU A 149 8.98 -7.17 -16.43
CA GLU A 149 9.93 -8.26 -16.12
C GLU A 149 9.27 -9.64 -16.26
N LEU A 150 9.73 -10.41 -17.26
CA LEU A 150 9.26 -11.77 -17.54
C LEU A 150 9.55 -12.76 -16.39
N ASN A 151 10.59 -12.51 -15.59
CA ASN A 151 11.04 -13.40 -14.50
C ASN A 151 10.67 -12.86 -13.11
N TYR A 152 9.70 -11.95 -13.02
CA TYR A 152 9.36 -11.31 -11.75
C TYR A 152 8.84 -12.30 -10.70
N LYS A 153 8.07 -13.31 -11.11
CA LYS A 153 7.58 -14.37 -10.23
C LYS A 153 8.74 -15.20 -9.63
N GLU A 154 9.72 -15.56 -10.45
CA GLU A 154 10.90 -16.32 -10.02
C GLU A 154 11.76 -15.53 -9.02
N LYS A 155 12.09 -14.28 -9.33
CA LYS A 155 12.84 -13.41 -8.42
C LYS A 155 12.11 -13.18 -7.09
N SER A 156 10.78 -13.07 -7.14
CA SER A 156 9.95 -12.93 -5.95
C SER A 156 9.96 -14.19 -5.08
N ALA A 157 9.99 -15.38 -5.70
CA ALA A 157 10.13 -16.65 -5.02
C ALA A 157 11.49 -16.75 -4.30
N GLU A 158 12.59 -16.47 -5.02
CA GLU A 158 13.96 -16.50 -4.46
C GLU A 158 14.09 -15.56 -3.25
N ALA A 159 13.67 -14.31 -3.39
CA ALA A 159 13.77 -13.33 -2.32
C ALA A 159 12.87 -13.67 -1.10
N THR A 160 11.73 -14.32 -1.33
CA THR A 160 10.86 -14.82 -0.25
C THR A 160 11.51 -15.99 0.48
N GLN A 161 12.18 -16.90 -0.25
CA GLN A 161 12.91 -18.03 0.34
C GLN A 161 14.12 -17.56 1.17
N GLU A 162 14.88 -16.59 0.69
CA GLU A 162 15.98 -15.98 1.45
C GLU A 162 15.46 -15.31 2.74
N LEU A 163 14.32 -14.61 2.66
CA LEU A 163 13.66 -14.02 3.82
C LEU A 163 13.20 -15.07 4.84
N LYS A 164 12.68 -16.20 4.36
CA LYS A 164 12.30 -17.34 5.21
C LYS A 164 13.52 -17.85 5.99
N PHE A 165 14.61 -18.11 5.28
CA PHE A 165 15.86 -18.58 5.90
C PHE A 165 16.37 -17.60 6.96
N LEU A 166 16.39 -16.29 6.65
CA LEU A 166 16.78 -15.27 7.63
C LEU A 166 15.84 -15.26 8.85
N SER A 167 14.54 -15.37 8.64
CA SER A 167 13.54 -15.38 9.73
C SER A 167 13.60 -16.63 10.60
N GLU A 168 14.04 -17.77 10.07
CA GLU A 168 14.23 -19.02 10.83
C GLU A 168 15.54 -19.01 11.60
N LYS A 169 16.58 -18.40 11.02
CA LYS A 169 17.92 -18.27 11.63
C LYS A 169 17.96 -17.23 12.75
N ASN A 170 17.26 -16.10 12.58
CA ASN A 170 17.33 -14.96 13.49
C ASN A 170 15.95 -14.68 14.10
N PRO A 171 15.82 -14.69 15.45
CA PRO A 171 14.54 -14.50 16.14
C PRO A 171 14.03 -13.04 16.12
N SER A 172 14.75 -12.10 15.51
CA SER A 172 14.35 -10.69 15.39
C SER A 172 12.94 -10.57 14.83
N VAL A 173 12.07 -9.91 15.59
CA VAL A 173 10.71 -9.58 15.16
C VAL A 173 10.76 -8.70 13.91
N GLN A 174 11.80 -7.88 13.76
CA GLN A 174 11.98 -7.08 12.55
C GLN A 174 12.15 -7.91 11.28
N ILE A 175 12.92 -9.00 11.35
CA ILE A 175 13.11 -9.90 10.19
C ILE A 175 11.82 -10.66 9.92
N LYS A 176 11.16 -11.20 10.96
CA LYS A 176 9.88 -11.91 10.83
C LYS A 176 8.80 -11.04 10.19
N TYR A 177 8.75 -9.76 10.53
CA TYR A 177 7.84 -8.78 9.94
C TYR A 177 8.01 -8.67 8.42
N TRP A 178 9.24 -8.59 7.92
CA TRP A 178 9.50 -8.51 6.48
C TRP A 178 9.17 -9.83 5.76
N TYR A 179 9.49 -10.96 6.39
CA TYR A 179 9.16 -12.29 5.87
C TYR A 179 7.64 -12.50 5.71
N LEU A 180 6.84 -12.21 6.75
CA LEU A 180 5.39 -12.39 6.65
C LEU A 180 4.78 -11.49 5.56
N ARG A 181 5.30 -10.29 5.38
CA ARG A 181 4.86 -9.39 4.30
C ARG A 181 5.28 -9.89 2.92
N SER A 182 6.48 -10.47 2.77
CA SER A 182 6.88 -11.07 1.50
C SER A 182 6.04 -12.29 1.16
N GLU A 183 5.72 -13.13 2.15
CA GLU A 183 4.85 -14.29 1.98
C GLU A 183 3.46 -13.88 1.50
N ILE A 184 2.82 -12.90 2.16
CA ILE A 184 1.51 -12.38 1.73
C ILE A 184 1.58 -11.93 0.27
N TYR A 185 2.62 -11.17 -0.07
CA TYR A 185 2.77 -10.58 -1.39
C TYR A 185 3.05 -11.62 -2.49
N TYR A 186 3.96 -12.57 -2.22
CA TYR A 186 4.34 -13.61 -3.17
C TYR A 186 3.18 -14.57 -3.41
N ASN A 187 2.52 -15.03 -2.36
CA ASN A 187 1.37 -15.92 -2.50
C ASN A 187 0.20 -15.22 -3.23
N HIS A 188 0.03 -13.90 -3.06
CA HIS A 188 -0.89 -13.11 -3.87
C HIS A 188 -0.51 -13.08 -5.36
N LEU A 189 0.78 -12.95 -5.67
CA LEU A 189 1.29 -12.91 -7.05
C LEU A 189 1.09 -14.22 -7.82
N ILE A 190 1.06 -15.34 -7.11
CA ILE A 190 0.80 -16.67 -7.68
C ILE A 190 -0.65 -17.15 -7.47
N SER A 191 -1.53 -16.26 -7.00
CA SER A 191 -2.94 -16.54 -6.71
C SER A 191 -3.19 -17.65 -5.66
N ASP A 192 -2.21 -17.94 -4.80
CA ASP A 192 -2.37 -18.80 -3.61
C ASP A 192 -2.91 -17.98 -2.42
N TYR A 193 -4.18 -17.56 -2.56
CA TYR A 193 -4.86 -16.76 -1.55
C TYR A 193 -5.02 -17.48 -0.19
N PRO A 194 -5.23 -18.81 -0.11
CA PRO A 194 -5.23 -19.53 1.17
C PRO A 194 -3.92 -19.42 1.96
N THR A 195 -2.76 -19.60 1.31
CA THR A 195 -1.46 -19.45 1.99
C THR A 195 -1.21 -17.98 2.34
N ALA A 196 -1.59 -17.04 1.46
CA ALA A 196 -1.54 -15.62 1.76
C ALA A 196 -2.38 -15.25 3.00
N LEU A 197 -3.56 -15.85 3.17
CA LEU A 197 -4.43 -15.63 4.33
C LEU A 197 -3.76 -16.08 5.63
N SER A 198 -3.20 -17.29 5.66
CA SER A 198 -2.48 -17.81 6.83
C SER A 198 -1.32 -16.89 7.24
N SER A 199 -0.55 -16.40 6.26
CA SER A 199 0.54 -15.46 6.51
C SER A 199 0.05 -14.08 6.96
N ALA A 200 -1.11 -13.62 6.47
CA ALA A 200 -1.73 -12.37 6.90
C ALA A 200 -2.29 -12.43 8.33
N GLU A 201 -2.83 -13.58 8.74
CA GLU A 201 -3.28 -13.80 10.12
C GLU A 201 -2.09 -13.80 11.09
N GLN A 202 -1.00 -14.50 10.74
CA GLN A 202 0.26 -14.44 11.51
C GLN A 202 0.82 -13.02 11.55
N PHE A 203 0.72 -12.26 10.46
CA PHE A 203 1.17 -10.87 10.41
C PHE A 203 0.36 -9.96 11.33
N LEU A 204 -0.96 -10.09 11.34
CA LEU A 204 -1.82 -9.35 12.27
C LEU A 204 -1.46 -9.68 13.72
N GLN A 205 -1.28 -10.97 14.04
CA GLN A 205 -0.87 -11.40 15.38
C GLN A 205 0.46 -10.77 15.79
N LEU A 206 1.48 -10.82 14.92
CA LEU A 206 2.78 -10.19 15.18
C LEU A 206 2.65 -8.70 15.48
N VAL A 207 1.83 -7.97 14.72
CA VAL A 207 1.62 -6.53 14.91
C VAL A 207 0.86 -6.23 16.22
N GLN A 208 -0.08 -7.09 16.61
CA GLN A 208 -0.85 -6.94 17.85
C GLN A 208 -0.02 -7.21 19.10
N GLU A 209 0.83 -8.24 19.06
CA GLU A 209 1.58 -8.72 20.23
C GLU A 209 2.95 -8.06 20.39
N SER A 210 3.58 -7.63 19.28
CA SER A 210 4.94 -7.09 19.34
C SER A 210 4.97 -5.59 19.67
N PRO A 211 5.69 -5.17 20.73
CA PRO A 211 5.90 -3.74 21.01
C PRO A 211 6.70 -3.04 19.90
N VAL A 212 7.46 -3.78 19.10
CA VAL A 212 8.27 -3.26 17.98
C VAL A 212 7.38 -2.70 16.87
N TYR A 213 6.30 -3.42 16.53
CA TYR A 213 5.42 -3.08 15.40
C TYR A 213 4.02 -2.63 15.81
N TYR A 214 3.64 -2.73 17.07
CA TYR A 214 2.35 -2.23 17.53
C TYR A 214 2.21 -0.72 17.25
N SER A 215 1.36 -0.41 16.28
CA SER A 215 0.96 0.95 15.95
C SER A 215 -0.38 0.92 15.22
N LYS A 216 -1.12 2.03 15.27
CA LYS A 216 -2.38 2.14 14.55
C LYS A 216 -2.18 1.94 13.04
N ASP A 217 -1.15 2.54 12.47
CA ASP A 217 -0.89 2.41 11.03
C ASP A 217 -0.58 0.95 10.62
N ASN A 218 0.18 0.20 11.43
CA ASN A 218 0.46 -1.20 11.13
C ASN A 218 -0.78 -2.09 11.31
N LEU A 219 -1.60 -1.84 12.33
CA LEU A 219 -2.88 -2.55 12.51
C LEU A 219 -3.82 -2.28 11.34
N GLY A 220 -3.97 -1.02 10.95
CA GLY A 220 -4.73 -0.64 9.76
C GLY A 220 -4.22 -1.34 8.51
N GLY A 221 -2.89 -1.41 8.33
CA GLY A 221 -2.25 -2.13 7.24
C GLY A 221 -2.51 -3.63 7.25
N ALA A 222 -2.42 -4.29 8.41
CA ALA A 222 -2.66 -5.72 8.55
C ALA A 222 -4.12 -6.09 8.25
N TYR A 223 -5.09 -5.35 8.80
CA TYR A 223 -6.51 -5.53 8.48
C TYR A 223 -6.81 -5.25 7.00
N MET A 224 -6.14 -4.27 6.39
CA MET A 224 -6.27 -4.01 4.96
C MET A 224 -5.83 -5.22 4.13
N GLN A 225 -4.73 -5.90 4.48
CA GLN A 225 -4.29 -7.10 3.77
C GLN A 225 -5.30 -8.25 3.89
N LEU A 226 -5.83 -8.49 5.09
CA LEU A 226 -6.88 -9.49 5.29
C LEU A 226 -8.12 -9.19 4.45
N ALA A 227 -8.56 -7.93 4.43
CA ALA A 227 -9.68 -7.50 3.61
C ALA A 227 -9.44 -7.77 2.13
N ILE A 228 -8.25 -7.43 1.63
CA ILE A 228 -7.83 -7.68 0.25
C ILE A 228 -7.91 -9.17 -0.06
N ILE A 229 -7.27 -10.03 0.72
CA ILE A 229 -7.26 -11.48 0.49
C ILE A 229 -8.68 -12.05 0.49
N HIS A 230 -9.54 -11.58 1.39
CA HIS A 230 -10.94 -12.01 1.41
C HIS A 230 -11.76 -11.57 0.19
N ILE A 231 -11.41 -10.45 -0.47
CA ILE A 231 -12.01 -10.09 -1.76
C ILE A 231 -11.68 -11.16 -2.81
N TYR A 232 -10.41 -11.58 -2.93
CA TYR A 232 -10.00 -12.60 -3.92
C TYR A 232 -10.56 -13.98 -3.58
N LEU A 233 -10.74 -14.31 -2.31
CA LEU A 233 -11.46 -15.51 -1.86
C LEU A 233 -12.99 -15.40 -2.02
N SER A 234 -13.50 -14.32 -2.62
CA SER A 234 -14.94 -14.04 -2.77
C SER A 234 -15.73 -14.04 -1.45
N ASN A 235 -15.06 -13.85 -0.31
CA ASN A 235 -15.68 -13.73 1.01
C ASN A 235 -15.93 -12.27 1.35
N TYR A 236 -16.88 -11.65 0.64
CA TYR A 236 -17.13 -10.21 0.72
C TYR A 236 -17.62 -9.75 2.09
N THR A 237 -18.27 -10.63 2.86
CA THR A 237 -18.69 -10.33 4.24
C THR A 237 -17.48 -10.11 5.15
N LYS A 238 -16.51 -11.02 5.16
CA LYS A 238 -15.28 -10.84 5.94
C LYS A 238 -14.41 -9.71 5.38
N ALA A 239 -14.38 -9.56 4.06
CA ALA A 239 -13.64 -8.48 3.43
C ALA A 239 -14.11 -7.10 3.91
N GLU A 240 -15.43 -6.87 3.96
CA GLU A 240 -16.01 -5.63 4.44
C GLU A 240 -15.73 -5.42 5.94
N GLN A 241 -15.85 -6.46 6.77
CA GLN A 241 -15.54 -6.37 8.20
C GLN A 241 -14.09 -5.91 8.43
N TYR A 242 -13.12 -6.53 7.78
CA TYR A 242 -11.72 -6.15 7.92
C TYR A 242 -11.41 -4.79 7.27
N ALA A 243 -12.10 -4.42 6.19
CA ALA A 243 -11.94 -3.10 5.59
C ALA A 243 -12.48 -2.00 6.52
N ASP A 244 -13.59 -2.24 7.22
CA ASP A 244 -14.13 -1.34 8.25
C ASP A 244 -13.12 -1.14 9.38
N GLU A 245 -12.61 -2.23 9.95
CA GLU A 245 -11.56 -2.19 10.98
C GLU A 245 -10.34 -1.38 10.50
N SER A 246 -9.84 -1.68 9.30
CA SER A 246 -8.70 -0.99 8.69
C SER A 246 -8.89 0.53 8.62
N THR A 247 -10.05 1.00 8.12
CA THR A 247 -10.35 2.43 8.01
C THR A 247 -10.39 3.15 9.36
N GLY A 248 -10.71 2.45 10.45
CA GLY A 248 -10.79 2.98 11.81
C GLY A 248 -9.43 3.26 12.44
N TYR A 249 -8.36 2.59 12.00
CA TYR A 249 -7.02 2.79 12.56
C TYR A 249 -6.28 3.99 11.96
N PHE A 250 -6.51 4.30 10.68
CA PHE A 250 -5.77 5.35 9.99
C PHE A 250 -6.21 6.75 10.37
N VAL A 251 -5.28 7.71 10.29
CA VAL A 251 -5.56 9.13 10.51
C VAL A 251 -6.61 9.61 9.50
N LYS A 252 -7.63 10.33 10.00
CA LYS A 252 -8.75 10.82 9.20
C LYS A 252 -8.27 11.66 8.00
N GLY A 253 -8.70 11.29 6.80
CA GLY A 253 -8.34 11.97 5.55
C GLY A 253 -6.91 11.72 5.06
N SER A 254 -6.15 10.83 5.71
CA SER A 254 -4.81 10.45 5.23
C SER A 254 -4.90 9.61 3.94
N ILE A 255 -3.77 9.50 3.23
CA ILE A 255 -3.66 8.64 2.05
C ILE A 255 -3.89 7.17 2.41
N ASN A 256 -3.41 6.72 3.58
CA ASN A 256 -3.61 5.35 4.03
C ASN A 256 -5.09 5.05 4.26
N GLN A 257 -5.82 5.98 4.89
CA GLN A 257 -7.26 5.82 5.04
C GLN A 257 -7.98 5.77 3.70
N LEU A 258 -7.58 6.62 2.74
CA LEU A 258 -8.15 6.62 1.39
C LEU A 258 -7.90 5.29 0.65
N ASN A 259 -6.72 4.70 0.81
CA ASN A 259 -6.42 3.35 0.29
C ASN A 259 -7.24 2.25 0.98
N ALA A 260 -7.54 2.39 2.28
CA ALA A 260 -8.43 1.46 2.97
C ALA A 260 -9.89 1.59 2.48
N TYR A 261 -10.35 2.81 2.16
CA TYR A 261 -11.66 3.03 1.55
C TYR A 261 -11.76 2.43 0.14
N ASP A 262 -10.67 2.40 -0.62
CA ASP A 262 -10.60 1.71 -1.92
C ASP A 262 -10.95 0.22 -1.76
N VAL A 263 -10.29 -0.44 -0.79
CA VAL A 263 -10.59 -1.84 -0.45
C VAL A 263 -12.04 -2.01 0.01
N LYS A 264 -12.51 -1.13 0.90
CA LYS A 264 -13.89 -1.15 1.42
C LYS A 264 -14.94 -0.99 0.32
N PHE A 265 -14.67 -0.11 -0.64
CA PHE A 265 -15.52 0.08 -1.82
C PHE A 265 -15.57 -1.19 -2.65
N SER A 266 -14.40 -1.78 -2.99
CA SER A 266 -14.34 -3.04 -3.72
C SER A 266 -15.06 -4.17 -2.99
N SER A 267 -14.92 -4.30 -1.67
CA SER A 267 -15.65 -5.30 -0.88
C SER A 267 -17.17 -5.11 -1.00
N SER A 268 -17.65 -3.86 -0.87
CA SER A 268 -19.08 -3.53 -0.93
C SER A 268 -19.66 -3.77 -2.32
N LEU A 269 -18.96 -3.30 -3.36
CA LEU A 269 -19.38 -3.43 -4.75
C LEU A 269 -19.47 -4.91 -5.17
N ASN A 270 -18.42 -5.68 -4.93
CA ASN A 270 -18.39 -7.10 -5.30
C ASN A 270 -19.36 -7.94 -4.45
N GLY A 271 -19.60 -7.53 -3.19
CA GLY A 271 -20.67 -8.05 -2.34
C GLY A 271 -22.08 -7.59 -2.72
N ARG A 272 -22.25 -6.82 -3.81
CA ARG A 272 -23.52 -6.25 -4.30
C ARG A 272 -24.24 -5.34 -3.30
N LYS A 273 -23.52 -4.74 -2.36
CA LYS A 273 -24.01 -3.75 -1.39
C LYS A 273 -23.88 -2.33 -1.97
N PHE A 274 -24.66 -2.03 -3.01
CA PHE A 274 -24.51 -0.80 -3.79
C PHE A 274 -24.80 0.48 -2.98
N ASP A 275 -25.78 0.45 -2.06
CA ASP A 275 -26.08 1.58 -1.19
C ASP A 275 -24.86 1.94 -0.31
N ARG A 276 -24.19 0.92 0.21
CA ARG A 276 -22.97 1.09 1.02
C ARG A 276 -21.82 1.63 0.19
N ALA A 277 -21.68 1.17 -1.06
CA ALA A 277 -20.68 1.70 -1.99
C ALA A 277 -20.89 3.20 -2.28
N TRP A 278 -22.15 3.65 -2.40
CA TRP A 278 -22.50 5.07 -2.53
C TRP A 278 -22.16 5.87 -1.27
N GLU A 279 -22.45 5.35 -0.07
CA GLU A 279 -22.05 5.99 1.19
C GLU A 279 -20.54 6.19 1.29
N ILE A 280 -19.77 5.18 0.85
CA ILE A 280 -18.31 5.22 0.79
C ILE A 280 -17.84 6.32 -0.15
N LEU A 281 -18.38 6.38 -1.38
CA LEU A 281 -18.07 7.44 -2.35
C LEU A 281 -18.32 8.82 -1.73
N LYS A 282 -19.49 9.04 -1.14
CA LYS A 282 -19.84 10.32 -0.52
C LYS A 282 -18.82 10.72 0.56
N THR A 283 -18.44 9.76 1.41
CA THR A 283 -17.45 9.98 2.47
C THR A 283 -16.09 10.37 1.90
N VAL A 284 -15.64 9.69 0.85
CA VAL A 284 -14.32 9.91 0.24
C VAL A 284 -14.24 11.27 -0.47
N HIS A 285 -15.32 11.74 -1.09
CA HIS A 285 -15.36 13.06 -1.74
C HIS A 285 -15.13 14.23 -0.78
N GLU A 286 -15.37 14.03 0.53
CA GLU A 286 -15.08 15.02 1.56
C GLU A 286 -13.58 15.11 1.92
N PHE A 287 -12.76 14.15 1.49
CA PHE A 287 -11.35 14.08 1.88
C PHE A 287 -10.51 15.10 1.12
N LYS A 288 -9.77 15.93 1.87
CA LYS A 288 -8.83 16.91 1.29
C LYS A 288 -7.75 16.24 0.44
N SER A 289 -7.29 15.05 0.84
CA SER A 289 -6.23 14.29 0.14
C SER A 289 -6.64 13.85 -1.28
N LEU A 290 -7.93 13.63 -1.52
CA LEU A 290 -8.47 13.34 -2.85
C LEU A 290 -8.29 14.54 -3.79
N LYS A 291 -8.66 15.74 -3.32
CA LYS A 291 -8.63 16.98 -4.11
C LYS A 291 -7.23 17.37 -4.59
N THR A 292 -6.19 16.92 -3.88
CA THR A 292 -4.79 17.23 -4.22
C THR A 292 -4.17 16.31 -5.26
N LYS A 293 -4.82 15.19 -5.61
CA LYS A 293 -4.25 14.16 -6.48
C LYS A 293 -5.19 13.83 -7.66
N THR A 294 -4.85 14.34 -8.84
CA THR A 294 -5.67 14.23 -10.07
C THR A 294 -6.01 12.78 -10.42
N LEU A 295 -5.01 11.89 -10.52
CA LEU A 295 -5.24 10.50 -10.90
C LEU A 295 -6.12 9.73 -9.90
N LEU A 296 -5.94 9.98 -8.61
CA LEU A 296 -6.71 9.31 -7.56
C LEU A 296 -8.16 9.80 -7.54
N ALA A 297 -8.37 11.10 -7.71
CA ALA A 297 -9.70 11.67 -7.90
C ALA A 297 -10.41 11.05 -9.10
N ALA A 298 -9.71 10.96 -10.24
CA ALA A 298 -10.26 10.39 -11.47
C ALA A 298 -10.66 8.91 -11.32
N ARG A 299 -9.89 8.13 -10.54
CA ARG A 299 -10.25 6.74 -10.21
C ARG A 299 -11.53 6.64 -9.38
N TRP A 300 -11.73 7.54 -8.42
CA TRP A 300 -12.97 7.57 -7.63
C TRP A 300 -14.18 8.03 -8.47
N THR A 301 -14.00 8.95 -9.42
CA THR A 301 -15.04 9.25 -10.40
C THR A 301 -15.35 8.06 -11.30
N TYR A 302 -14.33 7.28 -11.67
CA TYR A 302 -14.55 6.04 -12.42
C TYR A 302 -15.35 5.01 -11.59
N TYR A 303 -15.10 4.88 -10.29
CA TYR A 303 -15.94 4.07 -9.40
C TYR A 303 -17.39 4.54 -9.34
N GLU A 304 -17.63 5.85 -9.31
CA GLU A 304 -18.97 6.41 -9.39
C GLU A 304 -19.68 6.04 -10.71
N ALA A 305 -18.99 6.15 -11.85
CA ALA A 305 -19.54 5.72 -13.14
C ALA A 305 -19.91 4.23 -13.16
N ASN A 306 -19.11 3.38 -12.51
CA ASN A 306 -19.44 1.96 -12.36
C ASN A 306 -20.68 1.72 -11.49
N LEU A 307 -20.91 2.53 -10.45
CA LEU A 307 -22.15 2.45 -9.66
C LEU A 307 -23.39 2.88 -10.46
N LEU A 308 -23.29 3.97 -11.22
CA LEU A 308 -24.35 4.40 -12.13
C LEU A 308 -24.67 3.30 -13.14
N PHE A 309 -23.64 2.63 -13.69
CA PHE A 309 -23.82 1.52 -14.61
C PHE A 309 -24.61 0.36 -13.99
N VAL A 310 -24.26 -0.11 -12.78
CA VAL A 310 -24.98 -1.23 -12.13
C VAL A 310 -26.41 -0.86 -11.71
N GLN A 311 -26.71 0.43 -11.57
CA GLN A 311 -28.06 0.96 -11.34
C GLN A 311 -28.86 1.17 -12.65
N ASN A 312 -28.31 0.77 -13.80
CA ASN A 312 -28.86 0.98 -15.14
C ASN A 312 -28.98 2.46 -15.56
N GLN A 313 -28.24 3.36 -14.92
CA GLN A 313 -28.14 4.78 -15.29
C GLN A 313 -27.02 4.96 -16.32
N PHE A 314 -27.17 4.32 -17.48
CA PHE A 314 -26.11 4.21 -18.49
C PHE A 314 -25.73 5.56 -19.12
N ALA A 315 -26.71 6.45 -19.32
CA ALA A 315 -26.47 7.80 -19.85
C ALA A 315 -25.62 8.63 -18.88
N ASP A 316 -25.95 8.60 -17.59
CA ASP A 316 -25.21 9.31 -16.55
C ASP A 316 -23.79 8.74 -16.39
N ALA A 317 -23.66 7.40 -16.41
CA ALA A 317 -22.37 6.73 -16.40
C ALA A 317 -21.50 7.16 -17.59
N LEU A 318 -22.06 7.17 -18.81
CA LEU A 318 -21.34 7.58 -20.02
C LEU A 318 -20.95 9.06 -19.98
N ALA A 319 -21.84 9.95 -19.55
CA ALA A 319 -21.56 11.37 -19.39
C ALA A 319 -20.44 11.62 -18.39
N MET A 320 -20.44 10.90 -17.26
CA MET A 320 -19.40 10.97 -16.25
C MET A 320 -18.03 10.52 -16.77
N LEU A 321 -18.00 9.44 -17.56
CA LEU A 321 -16.78 8.97 -18.21
C LEU A 321 -16.21 10.04 -19.15
N GLN A 322 -17.04 10.62 -20.03
CA GLN A 322 -16.60 11.61 -21.02
C GLN A 322 -15.97 12.88 -20.40
N GLN A 323 -16.30 13.20 -19.15
CA GLN A 323 -15.71 14.34 -18.43
C GLN A 323 -14.33 14.05 -17.83
N GLN A 324 -13.85 12.79 -17.86
CA GLN A 324 -12.60 12.37 -17.22
C GLN A 324 -11.41 12.34 -18.20
N SER A 325 -10.66 13.43 -18.29
CA SER A 325 -9.42 13.49 -19.08
C SER A 325 -8.23 12.79 -18.41
N ASP A 326 -8.20 12.74 -17.08
CA ASP A 326 -6.99 12.38 -16.32
C ASP A 326 -6.63 10.89 -16.44
N LEU A 327 -7.63 10.01 -16.59
CA LEU A 327 -7.40 8.57 -16.82
C LEU A 327 -6.93 8.27 -18.25
N MET A 328 -7.09 9.19 -19.20
CA MET A 328 -6.69 8.96 -20.59
C MET A 328 -5.17 9.01 -20.81
N GLY A 329 -4.45 9.71 -19.92
CA GLY A 329 -2.99 9.73 -19.89
C GLY A 329 -2.35 8.66 -19.01
N ASP A 330 -3.16 7.86 -18.32
CA ASP A 330 -2.68 6.84 -17.37
C ASP A 330 -1.97 5.67 -18.07
N ARG A 331 -0.90 5.18 -17.45
CA ARG A 331 -0.12 4.00 -17.87
C ARG A 331 -0.25 2.83 -16.91
N SER A 332 -1.07 2.95 -15.86
CA SER A 332 -1.28 1.88 -14.88
C SER A 332 -2.43 0.92 -15.23
N GLY A 333 -3.06 1.11 -16.40
CA GLY A 333 -4.05 0.19 -16.97
C GLY A 333 -5.50 0.59 -16.72
N TRP A 334 -5.77 1.68 -15.98
CA TRP A 334 -7.15 2.13 -15.71
C TRP A 334 -7.88 2.59 -16.96
N ARG A 335 -7.13 3.10 -17.95
CA ARG A 335 -7.66 3.46 -19.27
C ARG A 335 -8.34 2.28 -19.98
N ILE A 336 -7.88 1.04 -19.77
CA ILE A 336 -8.49 -0.16 -20.35
C ILE A 336 -9.89 -0.35 -19.78
N GLY A 337 -10.00 -0.39 -18.45
CA GLY A 337 -11.28 -0.53 -17.75
C GLY A 337 -12.29 0.56 -18.14
N TYR A 338 -11.82 1.81 -18.15
CA TYR A 338 -12.60 2.95 -18.64
C TYR A 338 -13.19 2.69 -20.04
N LYS A 339 -12.38 2.20 -20.98
CA LYS A 339 -12.81 1.97 -22.37
C LYS A 339 -13.81 0.81 -22.47
N ILE A 340 -13.61 -0.23 -21.66
CA ILE A 340 -14.54 -1.36 -21.58
C ILE A 340 -15.91 -0.88 -21.08
N LEU A 341 -15.94 -0.12 -19.97
CA LEU A 341 -17.18 0.43 -19.43
C LEU A 341 -17.86 1.40 -20.41
N GLU A 342 -17.09 2.26 -21.09
CA GLU A 342 -17.61 3.16 -22.13
C GLU A 342 -18.33 2.39 -23.24
N MET A 343 -17.72 1.30 -23.75
CA MET A 343 -18.34 0.46 -24.77
C MET A 343 -19.57 -0.28 -24.24
N MET A 344 -19.55 -0.76 -22.99
CA MET A 344 -20.71 -1.37 -22.34
C MET A 344 -21.88 -0.38 -22.24
N CYS A 345 -21.64 0.87 -21.81
CA CYS A 345 -22.68 1.90 -21.78
C CYS A 345 -23.27 2.18 -23.17
N ILE A 346 -22.43 2.25 -24.22
CA ILE A 346 -22.88 2.49 -25.60
C ILE A 346 -23.82 1.39 -26.07
N ILE A 347 -23.51 0.12 -25.77
CA ILE A 347 -24.35 -1.02 -26.11
C ILE A 347 -25.67 -0.97 -25.35
N GLU A 348 -25.64 -0.61 -24.07
CA GLU A 348 -26.84 -0.47 -23.23
C GLU A 348 -27.78 0.65 -23.70
N LEU A 349 -27.22 1.71 -24.29
CA LEU A 349 -27.97 2.85 -24.83
C LEU A 349 -28.41 2.65 -26.30
N ASP A 350 -28.10 1.51 -26.90
CA ASP A 350 -28.37 1.20 -28.31
C ASP A 350 -27.76 2.23 -29.27
N HIS A 351 -26.61 2.81 -28.90
CA HIS A 351 -25.86 3.79 -29.72
C HIS A 351 -24.83 3.08 -30.59
N LEU A 352 -25.27 2.10 -31.36
CA LEU A 352 -24.40 1.11 -32.03
C LEU A 352 -23.44 1.74 -33.04
N ASP A 353 -23.84 2.81 -33.73
CA ASP A 353 -22.97 3.57 -34.65
C ASP A 353 -21.69 4.09 -33.98
N TRP A 354 -21.76 4.39 -32.68
CA TRP A 354 -20.62 4.88 -31.91
C TRP A 354 -19.69 3.74 -31.48
N LEU A 355 -20.20 2.51 -31.41
CA LEU A 355 -19.43 1.36 -30.95
C LEU A 355 -18.28 1.05 -31.91
N ASP A 356 -18.51 1.10 -33.22
CA ASP A 356 -17.49 0.91 -34.26
C ASP A 356 -16.26 1.79 -34.05
N TYR A 357 -16.51 3.09 -33.86
CA TYR A 357 -15.45 4.06 -33.60
C TYR A 357 -14.71 3.74 -32.29
N ARG A 358 -15.43 3.38 -31.22
CA ARG A 358 -14.81 3.07 -29.93
C ARG A 358 -13.96 1.81 -29.97
N ILE A 359 -14.42 0.75 -30.64
CA ILE A 359 -13.67 -0.49 -30.85
C ILE A 359 -12.34 -0.20 -31.55
N GLU A 360 -12.33 0.66 -32.55
CA GLU A 360 -11.09 1.03 -33.25
C GLU A 360 -10.13 1.81 -32.35
N THR A 361 -10.63 2.73 -31.51
CA THR A 361 -9.76 3.41 -30.51
C THR A 361 -9.23 2.45 -29.46
N PHE A 362 -10.01 1.43 -29.08
CA PHE A 362 -9.60 0.40 -28.14
C PHE A 362 -8.53 -0.53 -28.74
N ARG A 363 -8.66 -0.91 -30.01
CA ARG A 363 -7.63 -1.65 -30.76
C ARG A 363 -6.28 -0.93 -30.74
N LYS A 364 -6.29 0.38 -31.00
CA LYS A 364 -5.07 1.21 -30.97
C LYS A 364 -4.45 1.22 -29.58
N LEU A 365 -5.27 1.43 -28.55
CA LEU A 365 -4.82 1.35 -27.15
C LEU A 365 -4.13 0.01 -26.86
N LEU A 366 -4.78 -1.12 -27.15
CA LEU A 366 -4.20 -2.45 -26.93
C LEU A 366 -2.91 -2.68 -27.73
N GLY A 367 -2.75 -2.04 -28.90
CA GLY A 367 -1.53 -2.11 -29.69
C GLY A 367 -0.34 -1.34 -29.09
N ASP A 368 -0.61 -0.28 -28.33
CA ASP A 368 0.41 0.53 -27.65
C ASP A 368 0.98 -0.19 -26.41
N LEU A 369 0.20 -1.07 -25.80
CA LEU A 369 0.51 -1.79 -24.57
C LEU A 369 1.25 -3.10 -24.86
N LYS A 370 2.55 -3.01 -25.15
CA LYS A 370 3.35 -4.17 -25.60
C LYS A 370 3.87 -5.10 -24.51
N LYS A 371 3.96 -4.63 -23.26
CA LYS A 371 4.59 -5.39 -22.16
C LYS A 371 3.59 -5.84 -21.09
N GLU A 372 2.44 -5.19 -20.99
CA GLU A 372 1.44 -5.49 -19.97
C GLU A 372 0.65 -6.77 -20.29
N ASN A 373 0.14 -7.45 -19.26
CA ASN A 373 -0.85 -8.52 -19.47
C ASN A 373 -2.15 -7.89 -19.97
N ILE A 374 -2.40 -8.05 -21.27
CA ILE A 374 -3.60 -7.58 -21.96
C ILE A 374 -4.37 -8.74 -22.60
N ALA A 375 -4.15 -9.98 -22.15
CA ALA A 375 -4.81 -11.16 -22.72
C ALA A 375 -6.33 -11.11 -22.55
N ARG A 376 -6.82 -10.85 -21.33
CA ARG A 376 -8.24 -10.65 -21.04
C ARG A 376 -8.86 -9.47 -21.83
N PRO A 377 -8.29 -8.25 -21.82
CA PRO A 377 -8.77 -7.15 -22.68
C PRO A 377 -8.80 -7.46 -24.18
N LYS A 378 -7.84 -8.27 -24.70
CA LYS A 378 -7.82 -8.70 -26.10
C LYS A 378 -9.00 -9.61 -26.43
N LEU A 379 -9.38 -10.54 -25.55
CA LEU A 379 -10.56 -11.37 -25.74
C LEU A 379 -11.85 -10.54 -25.73
N ILE A 380 -11.96 -9.58 -24.79
CA ILE A 380 -13.08 -8.63 -24.74
C ILE A 380 -13.18 -7.86 -26.07
N PHE A 381 -12.05 -7.35 -26.59
CA PHE A 381 -12.01 -6.70 -27.90
C PHE A 381 -12.47 -7.62 -29.03
N GLN A 382 -12.03 -8.87 -29.06
CA GLN A 382 -12.43 -9.83 -30.09
C GLN A 382 -13.92 -10.17 -30.04
N LEU A 383 -14.48 -10.31 -28.84
CA LEU A 383 -15.93 -10.49 -28.62
C LEU A 383 -16.72 -9.31 -29.16
N LEU A 384 -16.36 -8.09 -28.74
CA LEU A 384 -17.02 -6.87 -29.22
C LEU A 384 -16.87 -6.67 -30.73
N LYS A 385 -15.72 -7.00 -31.30
CA LYS A 385 -15.52 -6.94 -32.76
C LYS A 385 -16.42 -7.93 -33.51
N ASN A 386 -16.61 -9.13 -32.98
CA ASN A 386 -17.49 -10.12 -33.57
C ASN A 386 -18.96 -9.76 -33.37
N PHE A 387 -19.31 -9.10 -32.26
CA PHE A 387 -20.63 -8.54 -32.00
C PHE A 387 -21.11 -7.62 -33.12
N ILE A 388 -20.23 -6.73 -33.59
CA ILE A 388 -20.53 -5.86 -34.74
C ILE A 388 -20.75 -6.69 -36.01
N LYS A 389 -19.89 -7.67 -36.28
CA LYS A 389 -19.97 -8.51 -37.50
C LYS A 389 -21.22 -9.37 -37.57
N THR A 390 -21.81 -9.72 -36.44
CA THR A 390 -23.06 -10.47 -36.34
C THR A 390 -24.28 -9.57 -36.26
N GLY A 391 -24.16 -8.29 -36.61
CA GLY A 391 -25.28 -7.35 -36.58
C GLY A 391 -25.81 -7.12 -35.18
N TYR A 392 -24.93 -7.11 -34.17
CA TYR A 392 -25.27 -6.82 -32.77
C TYR A 392 -26.16 -7.89 -32.11
N ASP A 393 -26.15 -9.12 -32.62
CA ASP A 393 -26.83 -10.26 -32.00
C ASP A 393 -25.93 -10.97 -30.98
N PHE A 394 -26.28 -10.88 -29.69
CA PHE A 394 -25.55 -11.53 -28.60
C PHE A 394 -25.46 -13.05 -28.75
N LYS A 395 -26.54 -13.71 -29.19
CA LYS A 395 -26.61 -15.17 -29.33
C LYS A 395 -25.69 -15.64 -30.43
N GLN A 396 -25.83 -15.05 -31.62
CA GLN A 396 -25.01 -15.39 -32.77
C GLN A 396 -23.52 -15.09 -32.51
N THR A 397 -23.22 -14.00 -31.80
CA THR A 397 -21.84 -13.68 -31.38
C THR A 397 -21.29 -14.77 -30.49
N THR A 398 -22.05 -15.15 -29.46
CA THR A 398 -21.63 -16.11 -28.45
C THR A 398 -21.39 -17.48 -29.07
N GLU A 399 -22.24 -17.92 -29.99
CA GLU A 399 -22.03 -19.17 -30.74
C GLU A 399 -20.71 -19.14 -31.54
N LYS A 400 -20.40 -18.02 -32.20
CA LYS A 400 -19.17 -17.85 -33.00
C LYS A 400 -17.90 -17.63 -32.17
N THR A 401 -18.03 -17.29 -30.89
CA THR A 401 -16.91 -16.89 -30.01
C THR A 401 -16.89 -17.65 -28.70
N LYS A 402 -17.52 -18.83 -28.67
CA LYS A 402 -17.69 -19.64 -27.48
C LYS A 402 -16.37 -19.87 -26.74
N GLU A 403 -15.32 -20.22 -27.46
CA GLU A 403 -13.97 -20.44 -26.89
C GLU A 403 -13.44 -19.20 -26.15
N HIS A 404 -13.64 -17.99 -26.69
CA HIS A 404 -13.21 -16.75 -26.03
C HIS A 404 -14.01 -16.49 -24.75
N LEU A 405 -15.32 -16.72 -24.79
CA LEU A 405 -16.17 -16.52 -23.62
C LEU A 405 -15.87 -17.57 -22.53
N ASP A 406 -15.60 -18.82 -22.93
CA ASP A 406 -15.21 -19.89 -22.01
C ASP A 406 -13.90 -19.56 -21.29
N LEU A 407 -12.90 -19.00 -22.00
CA LEU A 407 -11.65 -18.51 -21.38
C LEU A 407 -11.90 -17.36 -20.38
N LEU A 408 -12.76 -16.39 -20.73
CA LEU A 408 -13.10 -15.29 -19.82
C LEU A 408 -13.87 -15.77 -18.58
N ASN A 409 -14.72 -16.79 -18.73
CA ASN A 409 -15.52 -17.37 -17.65
C ASN A 409 -14.67 -18.22 -16.70
N ALA A 410 -13.72 -19.00 -17.26
CA ALA A 410 -12.82 -19.87 -16.49
C ALA A 410 -12.05 -19.06 -15.43
N ASN A 411 -11.66 -17.83 -15.76
CA ASN A 411 -11.05 -16.91 -14.82
C ASN A 411 -9.69 -17.41 -14.27
N GLU A 412 -8.88 -17.97 -15.16
CA GLU A 412 -7.60 -18.60 -14.84
C GLU A 412 -6.45 -17.94 -15.63
N ASP A 413 -5.22 -18.11 -15.13
CA ASP A 413 -3.98 -17.68 -15.76
C ASP A 413 -4.00 -16.21 -16.25
N ASP A 414 -3.62 -15.96 -17.50
CA ASP A 414 -3.56 -14.62 -18.09
C ASP A 414 -4.95 -13.99 -18.31
N PHE A 415 -6.03 -14.76 -18.12
CA PHE A 415 -7.42 -14.34 -18.30
C PHE A 415 -8.17 -14.06 -17.00
N GLU A 416 -7.49 -14.19 -15.85
CA GLU A 416 -8.03 -13.89 -14.52
C GLU A 416 -8.54 -12.43 -14.46
N TRP A 417 -9.76 -12.27 -13.95
CA TRP A 417 -10.34 -10.99 -13.57
C TRP A 417 -9.84 -10.59 -12.19
N ASP A 418 -9.26 -9.41 -12.12
CA ASP A 418 -8.84 -8.81 -10.85
C ASP A 418 -10.03 -8.02 -10.23
N PRO A 419 -10.62 -8.47 -9.10
CA PRO A 419 -11.72 -7.78 -8.41
C PRO A 419 -11.37 -6.39 -7.87
N ARG A 420 -10.09 -6.02 -7.87
CA ARG A 420 -9.58 -4.69 -7.52
C ARG A 420 -8.92 -3.97 -8.69
N GLY A 421 -8.94 -4.58 -9.87
CA GLY A 421 -8.33 -4.08 -11.09
C GLY A 421 -9.16 -3.02 -11.79
N SER A 422 -8.77 -2.69 -13.03
CA SER A 422 -9.44 -1.67 -13.82
C SER A 422 -10.78 -2.11 -14.40
N GLU A 423 -10.98 -3.41 -14.63
CA GLU A 423 -12.27 -3.99 -15.01
C GLU A 423 -13.18 -4.12 -13.78
N VAL A 424 -13.71 -3.00 -13.29
CA VAL A 424 -14.49 -2.94 -12.04
C VAL A 424 -15.80 -3.73 -12.15
N ILE A 425 -16.49 -3.66 -13.30
CA ILE A 425 -17.61 -4.54 -13.62
C ILE A 425 -17.12 -5.65 -14.55
N ARG A 426 -17.20 -6.89 -14.06
CA ARG A 426 -16.78 -8.09 -14.78
C ARG A 426 -17.56 -8.25 -16.10
N PHE A 427 -16.85 -8.15 -17.22
CA PHE A 427 -17.41 -8.08 -18.57
C PHE A 427 -18.18 -9.34 -18.95
N ASP A 428 -17.62 -10.52 -18.68
CA ASP A 428 -18.25 -11.81 -19.02
C ASP A 428 -19.55 -12.02 -18.22
N THR A 429 -19.60 -11.60 -16.96
CA THR A 429 -20.84 -11.65 -16.17
C THR A 429 -21.91 -10.69 -16.73
N TRP A 430 -21.52 -9.51 -17.22
CA TRP A 430 -22.44 -8.62 -17.92
C TRP A 430 -22.92 -9.22 -19.25
N TRP A 431 -22.00 -9.76 -20.06
CA TRP A 431 -22.29 -10.39 -21.34
C TRP A 431 -23.29 -11.55 -21.20
N GLN A 432 -23.08 -12.41 -20.21
CA GLN A 432 -23.99 -13.49 -19.89
C GLN A 432 -25.39 -12.98 -19.55
N LYS A 433 -25.54 -11.89 -18.78
CA LYS A 433 -26.86 -11.31 -18.51
C LYS A 433 -27.58 -10.89 -19.80
N LYS A 434 -26.85 -10.36 -20.79
CA LYS A 434 -27.41 -9.98 -22.10
C LYS A 434 -27.91 -11.16 -22.90
N MET A 435 -27.22 -12.29 -22.83
CA MET A 435 -27.67 -13.54 -23.45
C MET A 435 -29.02 -14.04 -22.94
N HIS A 436 -29.32 -13.78 -21.65
CA HIS A 436 -30.54 -14.24 -20.99
C HIS A 436 -31.70 -13.24 -21.09
N GLN A 437 -31.44 -11.99 -21.46
CA GLN A 437 -32.48 -11.01 -21.74
C GLN A 437 -33.06 -11.30 -23.14
N LYS A 438 -34.37 -11.61 -23.22
CA LYS A 438 -35.04 -11.79 -24.51
C LYS A 438 -34.89 -10.50 -25.32
N VAL A 439 -34.19 -10.59 -26.45
CA VAL A 439 -34.14 -9.54 -27.47
C VAL A 439 -35.58 -9.31 -27.91
N ASN A 440 -36.16 -8.17 -27.55
CA ASN A 440 -37.35 -7.66 -28.23
C ASN A 440 -36.89 -7.24 -29.62
N VAL A 441 -36.89 -8.18 -30.55
CA VAL A 441 -36.73 -7.88 -31.97
C VAL A 441 -37.93 -7.00 -32.35
N ARG A 442 -37.70 -5.69 -32.45
CA ARG A 442 -38.66 -4.80 -33.11
C ARG A 442 -38.41 -4.94 -34.61
N VAL A 443 -39.41 -5.54 -35.27
CA VAL A 443 -39.54 -5.65 -36.73
C VAL A 443 -39.59 -4.26 -37.35
#